data_AF-A0A1I4FAX7-F1
#
_entry.id   AF-A0A1I4FAX7-F1
#
_cell.length_a   1.000
_cell.length_b   1.000
_cell.length_c   1.000
_cell.angle_alpha   90.00
_cell.angle_beta   90.00
_cell.angle_gamma   90.00
#
_symmetry.space_group_name_H-M   'P 1'
#
loop_
_entity.id
_entity.type
_entity.pdbx_description
1 polymer ?
#
loop_
_entity_poly.entity_id
_entity_poly.type
_entity_poly.pdbx_seq_one_letter_code
_entity_poly.pdbx_strand_id
1 'polypeptide(L)' 'MHLFQILLPCADNAGTPFGKEDFECVKNEPAGRLQGVTAYLQKPAEGVWGHGTAS' A
#
# COMPACT_ATOMS: atom_id res chain seq x y z
N MET A 1 10.56 -14.28 -13.48
CA MET A 1 10.45 -13.53 -12.21
C MET A 1 9.41 -12.45 -12.44
N HIS A 2 8.35 -12.40 -11.62
CA HIS A 2 7.26 -11.44 -11.77
C HIS A 2 7.34 -10.41 -10.64
N LEU A 3 7.34 -9.13 -10.99
CA LEU A 3 7.34 -8.04 -10.02
C LEU A 3 5.91 -7.48 -9.93
N PHE A 4 5.40 -7.40 -8.71
CA PHE A 4 4.12 -6.76 -8.40
C PHE A 4 4.39 -5.58 -7.48
N GLN A 5 3.95 -4.39 -7.90
CA GLN A 5 4.00 -3.19 -7.07
C GLN A 5 2.58 -2.81 -6.69
N ILE A 6 2.34 -2.67 -5.38
CA ILE A 6 1.06 -2.26 -4.82
C ILE A 6 1.29 -0.95 -4.07
N LEU A 7 0.60 0.11 -4.48
CA LEU A 7 0.61 1.39 -3.79
C LEU A 7 -0.59 1.44 -2.86
N LEU A 8 -0.33 1.56 -1.56
CA LEU A 8 -1.36 1.63 -0.54
C LEU A 8 -1.53 3.08 -0.08
N PRO A 9 -2.78 3.56 0.06
CA PRO A 9 -3.04 4.86 0.65
C PRO A 9 -2.59 4.87 2.12
N CYS A 10 -2.14 6.03 2.59
CA CYS A 10 -1.72 6.21 3.99
C CYS A 10 -2.90 6.49 4.91
N ALA A 11 -4.00 7.00 4.34
CA ALA A 11 -5.21 7.39 5.03
C ALA A 11 -6.43 7.13 4.15
N ASP A 12 -7.59 7.01 4.78
CA ASP A 12 -8.88 6.92 4.09
C ASP A 12 -9.29 8.25 3.44
N ASN A 13 -10.47 8.27 2.80
CA ASN A 13 -11.00 9.47 2.14
C ASN A 13 -11.34 10.63 3.09
N ALA A 14 -11.45 10.37 4.40
CA ALA A 14 -11.66 11.37 5.43
C ALA A 14 -10.34 11.88 6.04
N GLY A 15 -9.20 11.32 5.62
CA GLY A 15 -7.87 11.64 6.16
C GLY A 15 -7.51 10.85 7.42
N THR A 16 -8.26 9.81 7.78
CA THR A 16 -7.94 8.93 8.91
C THR A 16 -6.80 7.99 8.53
N PRO A 17 -5.65 7.99 9.23
CA PRO A 17 -4.54 7.11 8.92
C PRO A 17 -4.89 5.62 9.10
N PHE A 18 -4.37 4.76 8.22
CA PHE A 18 -4.49 3.30 8.39
C PHE A 18 -3.57 2.78 9.51
N GLY A 19 -4.01 1.73 10.18
CA GLY A 19 -3.22 1.05 11.21
C GLY A 19 -2.06 0.28 10.60
N LYS A 20 -1.00 0.04 11.38
CA LYS A 20 0.14 -0.77 10.92
C LYS A 20 -0.29 -2.20 10.58
N GLU A 21 -1.27 -2.72 11.32
CA GLU A 21 -1.88 -4.04 11.12
C GLU A 21 -2.47 -4.22 9.72
N ASP A 22 -3.05 -3.16 9.13
CA ASP A 22 -3.66 -3.21 7.81
C ASP A 22 -2.59 -3.46 6.73
N PHE A 23 -1.46 -2.76 6.83
CA PHE A 23 -0.32 -2.94 5.93
C PHE A 23 0.31 -4.32 6.07
N GLU A 24 0.45 -4.85 7.29
CA GLU A 24 0.99 -6.20 7.51
C GLU A 24 0.04 -7.28 6.99
N CYS A 25 -1.29 -7.08 7.07
CA CYS A 25 -2.27 -7.99 6.48
C CYS A 25 -2.08 -8.13 4.96
N VAL A 26 -2.02 -7.00 4.25
CA VAL A 26 -1.82 -6.95 2.79
C VAL A 26 -0.47 -7.55 2.37
N LYS A 27 0.56 -7.48 3.23
CA LYS A 27 1.86 -8.11 2.97
C LYS A 27 1.82 -9.64 3.07
N ASN A 28 1.04 -10.18 4.01
CA ASN A 28 1.02 -11.62 4.30
C ASN A 28 0.10 -12.40 3.34
N GLU A 29 -0.96 -11.78 2.83
CA GLU A 29 -1.91 -12.47 1.94
C GLU A 29 -1.28 -12.96 0.62
N PRO A 30 -0.44 -12.18 -0.09
CA PRO A 30 0.25 -12.64 -1.29
C PRO A 30 1.28 -13.74 -0.99
N ALA A 31 1.93 -13.68 0.17
CA ALA A 31 2.92 -14.66 0.61
C ALA A 31 2.32 -16.07 0.72
N GLY A 32 1.09 -16.17 1.22
CA GLY A 32 0.36 -17.43 1.31
C GLY A 32 -0.08 -18.01 -0.04
N ARG A 33 -0.35 -17.16 -1.05
CA ARG A 33 -0.90 -17.59 -2.34
C ARG A 33 0.15 -17.93 -3.39
N LEU A 34 1.33 -17.33 -3.30
CA LEU A 34 2.36 -17.39 -4.36
C LEU A 34 3.51 -18.37 -4.04
N GLN A 35 3.37 -19.23 -3.02
CA GLN A 35 4.36 -20.27 -2.64
C GLN A 35 5.79 -19.72 -2.43
N GLY A 36 5.91 -18.46 -2.00
CA GLY A 36 7.17 -17.77 -1.76
C GLY A 36 7.24 -16.41 -2.45
N VAL A 37 7.28 -15.34 -1.65
CA VAL A 37 7.35 -13.95 -2.13
C VAL A 37 8.29 -13.18 -1.23
N THR A 38 9.22 -12.43 -1.83
CA THR A 38 10.00 -11.43 -1.09
C THR A 38 9.23 -10.11 -1.14
N ALA A 39 8.44 -9.83 -0.10
CA ALA A 39 7.72 -8.57 0.02
C ALA A 39 8.62 -7.50 0.66
N TYR A 40 8.83 -6.39 -0.05
CA TYR A 40 9.57 -5.22 0.44
C TYR A 40 8.62 -4.04 0.58
N LEU A 41 8.47 -3.51 1.79
CA LEU A 41 7.67 -2.32 2.05
C LEU A 41 8.57 -1.09 1.90
N GLN A 42 8.42 -0.35 0.80
CA GLN A 42 8.96 1.02 0.75
C GLN A 42 8.12 1.89 1.71
N LYS A 43 8.78 2.83 2.41
CA LYS A 43 8.07 3.82 3.22
C LYS A 43 6.92 4.41 2.40
N PRO A 44 5.75 4.67 3.03
CA PRO A 44 4.64 5.27 2.32
C PRO A 44 5.14 6.48 1.54
N ALA A 45 4.80 6.53 0.24
CA ALA A 45 5.11 7.69 -0.55
C ALA A 45 4.39 8.88 0.09
N GLU A 46 5.14 9.82 0.65
CA GLU A 46 4.60 11.10 1.12
C GLU A 46 4.21 11.92 -0.13
N GLY A 47 3.03 11.61 -0.66
CA GLY A 47 2.42 12.34 -1.75
C GLY A 47 1.56 13.46 -1.19
N VAL A 48 1.95 14.71 -1.43
CA VAL A 48 1.03 15.85 -1.28
C VAL A 48 0.03 15.73 -2.41
N TRP A 49 -1.11 15.07 -2.17
CA TRP A 49 -2.20 14.99 -3.15
C TRP A 49 -2.77 16.41 -3.33
N GLY A 50 -2.28 17.11 -4.34
CA GLY A 50 -2.96 18.31 -4.84
C GLY A 50 -4.36 17.89 -5.25
N HIS A 51 -5.38 18.58 -4.73
CA HIS A 51 -6.74 18.39 -5.20
C HIS A 51 -6.74 18.65 -6.70
N GLY A 52 -6.84 17.58 -7.49
CA GLY A 52 -7.01 17.69 -8.92
C GLY A 52 -8.38 18.30 -9.17
N THR A 53 -8.46 19.62 -9.22
CA THR A 53 -9.55 20.29 -9.92
C THR A 53 -9.38 19.92 -11.39
N ALA A 54 -10.16 18.96 -11.85
CA ALA A 54 -10.43 18.79 -13.26
C ALA A 54 -11.07 20.10 -13.75
N SER A 55 -10.32 20.85 -14.57
CA SER A 55 -10.83 21.93 -15.43
C SER A 55 -10.76 21.47 -16.87
#